data_AF-A0A941RPR4-F1
#
_entry.id   AF-A0A941RPR4-F1
#
_cell.length_a   1.000
_cell.length_b   1.000
_cell.length_c   1.000
_cell.angle_alpha   90.00
_cell.angle_beta   90.00
_cell.angle_gamma   90.00
#
_symmetry.space_group_name_H-M   'P 1'
#
loop_
_entity.id
_entity.type
_entity.pdbx_description
1 polymer ?
#
loop_
_entity_poly.entity_id
_entity_poly.type
_entity_poly.pdbx_seq_one_letter_code
_entity_poly.pdbx_strand_id
1 'polypeptide(L)'
;MLTTNHVNNELIKFRRTAASDFLRKNRLDPFMGTASTNPIVRMSDLAADGKEINVPLVNQLSGPGVGAGTLRGNEEQLDSYGFPVWADWARTAVANNRAANKESSFNVRSTARQLLSGWSRRVVRDDLVDALLSIPTSAVQAGRLGSPGNRVNGIK
;
A
#
# COMPACT_ATOMS: atom_id res chain seq x y z
N MET A 1 -18.30 -32.04 53.19
CA MET A 1 -17.01 -31.35 52.98
C MET A 1 -16.64 -31.56 51.51
N LEU A 2 -16.55 -30.51 50.69
CA LEU A 2 -16.19 -30.65 49.28
C LEU A 2 -14.66 -30.73 49.16
N THR A 3 -14.17 -31.68 48.36
CA THR A 3 -12.74 -31.81 48.08
C THR A 3 -12.26 -30.59 47.29
N THR A 4 -11.28 -29.87 47.82
CA THR A 4 -10.59 -28.78 47.11
C THR A 4 -9.43 -29.35 46.32
N ASN A 5 -9.36 -29.03 45.02
CA ASN A 5 -8.22 -29.42 44.19
C ASN A 5 -6.98 -28.62 44.58
N HIS A 6 -5.83 -29.28 44.58
CA HIS A 6 -4.54 -28.62 44.75
C HIS A 6 -4.26 -27.73 43.54
N VAL A 7 -3.79 -26.50 43.75
CA VAL A 7 -3.59 -25.47 42.70
C VAL A 7 -2.73 -25.93 41.52
N ASN A 8 -1.79 -26.84 41.75
CA ASN A 8 -0.93 -27.40 40.69
C ASN A 8 -1.58 -28.56 39.89
N ASN A 9 -2.75 -29.04 40.30
CA ASN A 9 -3.51 -30.08 39.61
C ASN A 9 -4.69 -29.51 38.80
N GLU A 10 -4.80 -28.19 38.71
CA GLU A 10 -5.83 -27.54 37.91
C GLU A 10 -5.50 -27.62 36.40
N LEU A 11 -6.49 -27.95 35.57
CA LEU A 11 -6.31 -28.06 34.13
C LEU A 11 -6.10 -26.67 33.51
N ILE A 12 -4.87 -26.37 33.11
CA ILE A 12 -4.58 -25.19 32.31
C ILE A 12 -4.78 -25.53 30.83
N LYS A 13 -5.88 -25.04 30.24
CA LYS A 13 -6.19 -25.23 28.82
C LYS A 13 -5.78 -24.00 28.01
N PHE A 14 -4.71 -24.12 27.23
CA PHE A 14 -4.30 -23.07 26.31
C PHE A 14 -5.07 -23.13 24.98
N ARG A 15 -5.42 -21.95 24.46
CA ARG A 15 -5.99 -21.82 23.12
C ARG A 15 -4.88 -21.99 22.08
N ARG A 16 -5.08 -22.86 21.10
CA ARG A 16 -4.10 -23.12 20.02
C ARG A 16 -3.99 -21.98 18.99
N THR A 17 -4.97 -21.08 18.96
CA THR A 17 -5.03 -19.93 18.05
C THR A 17 -4.88 -18.65 18.85
N ALA A 18 -3.94 -17.79 18.45
CA ALA A 18 -3.79 -16.47 19.04
C ALA A 18 -5.00 -15.59 18.67
N ALA A 19 -5.53 -14.84 19.63
CA ALA A 19 -6.47 -13.77 19.32
C ALA A 19 -5.66 -12.62 18.71
N SER A 20 -6.01 -12.20 17.49
CA SER A 20 -5.38 -11.08 16.81
C SER A 20 -6.30 -9.87 16.80
N ASP A 21 -5.72 -8.68 16.69
CA ASP A 21 -6.47 -7.44 16.48
C ASP A 21 -7.30 -7.48 15.18
N PHE A 22 -8.36 -6.67 15.13
CA PHE A 22 -9.30 -6.65 14.02
C PHE A 22 -8.64 -6.16 12.73
N LEU A 23 -8.40 -7.10 11.82
CA LEU A 23 -7.76 -6.83 10.54
C LEU A 23 -8.77 -6.28 9.51
N ARG A 24 -8.96 -4.95 9.46
CA ARG A 24 -9.81 -4.33 8.43
C ARG A 24 -9.17 -4.45 7.05
N LYS A 25 -10.00 -4.70 6.03
CA LYS A 25 -9.65 -4.43 4.64
C LYS A 25 -9.45 -2.92 4.46
N ASN A 26 -8.57 -2.53 3.54
CA ASN A 26 -8.35 -1.11 3.29
C ASN A 26 -9.66 -0.51 2.75
N ARG A 27 -10.12 0.59 3.36
CA ARG A 27 -11.40 1.22 2.97
C ARG A 27 -11.32 1.90 1.60
N LEU A 28 -10.11 2.11 1.10
CA LEU A 28 -9.85 2.72 -0.19
C LEU A 28 -9.88 1.70 -1.34
N ASP A 29 -9.82 0.40 -1.03
CA ASP A 29 -9.83 -0.67 -2.03
C ASP A 29 -10.95 -0.55 -3.08
N PRO A 30 -12.21 -0.18 -2.74
CA PRO A 30 -13.28 -0.04 -3.71
C PRO A 30 -13.09 1.11 -4.72
N PHE A 31 -12.28 2.11 -4.38
CA PHE A 31 -12.04 3.27 -5.24
C PHE A 31 -10.80 3.09 -6.14
N MET A 32 -10.08 1.98 -5.95
CA MET A 32 -8.85 1.69 -6.67
C MET A 32 -9.12 0.79 -7.88
N GLY A 33 -8.62 1.17 -9.07
CA GLY A 33 -8.73 0.35 -10.28
C GLY A 33 -7.66 0.71 -11.30
N THR A 34 -7.63 0.01 -12.43
CA THR A 34 -6.63 0.23 -13.49
C THR A 34 -7.12 1.17 -14.58
N ALA A 35 -8.42 1.48 -14.62
CA ALA A 35 -8.96 2.41 -15.59
C ALA A 35 -8.64 3.86 -15.21
N SER A 36 -8.42 4.72 -16.20
CA SER A 36 -8.17 6.16 -16.02
C SER A 36 -9.34 6.91 -15.38
N THR A 37 -10.54 6.34 -15.39
CA THR A 37 -11.75 6.90 -14.78
C THR A 37 -11.87 6.60 -13.29
N ASN A 38 -10.98 5.79 -12.72
CA ASN A 38 -10.99 5.49 -11.29
C ASN A 38 -10.43 6.67 -10.49
N PRO A 39 -11.01 6.99 -9.32
CA PRO A 39 -10.46 8.03 -8.44
C PRO A 39 -9.02 7.77 -8.01
N ILE A 40 -8.63 6.49 -7.88
CA ILE A 40 -7.28 6.07 -7.56
C ILE A 40 -6.86 5.03 -8.59
N VAL A 41 -5.91 5.39 -9.46
CA VAL A 41 -5.45 4.54 -10.54
C VAL A 41 -4.24 3.72 -10.07
N ARG A 42 -4.33 2.39 -10.22
CA ARG A 42 -3.23 1.46 -10.00
C ARG A 42 -2.45 1.30 -11.30
N MET A 43 -1.23 1.82 -11.31
CA MET A 43 -0.26 1.63 -12.38
C MET A 43 0.65 0.46 -12.02
N SER A 44 0.70 -0.56 -12.86
CA SER A 44 1.48 -1.79 -12.64
C SER A 44 2.73 -1.86 -13.51
N ASP A 45 3.19 -0.75 -14.08
CA ASP A 45 4.24 -0.77 -15.10
C ASP A 45 5.62 -1.14 -14.54
N LEU A 46 5.88 -0.92 -13.23
CA LEU A 46 7.09 -1.44 -12.56
C LEU A 46 6.92 -2.84 -11.95
N ALA A 47 5.86 -3.57 -12.27
CA ALA A 47 5.65 -4.90 -11.68
C ALA A 47 6.71 -5.93 -12.14
N ALA A 48 7.25 -5.76 -13.35
CA ALA A 48 8.31 -6.59 -13.89
C ALA A 48 9.69 -5.98 -13.60
N ASP A 49 9.96 -4.80 -14.16
CA ASP A 49 11.25 -4.14 -14.09
C ASP A 49 11.09 -2.61 -14.08
N GLY A 50 12.07 -1.91 -13.53
CA GLY A 50 12.16 -0.45 -13.63
C GLY A 50 12.35 0.27 -12.30
N LYS A 51 12.80 1.53 -12.41
CA LYS A 51 13.01 2.44 -11.28
C LYS A 51 11.89 3.47 -11.14
N GLU A 52 11.26 3.85 -12.25
CA GLU A 52 10.40 5.03 -12.35
C GLU A 52 9.27 4.87 -13.38
N ILE A 53 8.08 5.29 -12.94
CA ILE A 53 6.92 5.83 -13.64
C ILE A 53 7.10 7.17 -14.35
N ASN A 54 7.03 7.34 -15.67
CA ASN A 54 6.72 8.68 -16.21
C ASN A 54 5.29 8.70 -16.73
N VAL A 55 4.40 9.41 -16.03
CA VAL A 55 2.98 9.51 -16.37
C VAL A 55 2.79 10.70 -17.31
N PRO A 56 2.41 10.48 -18.59
CA PRO A 56 2.07 11.58 -19.47
C PRO A 56 0.69 12.14 -19.08
N LEU A 57 0.66 13.43 -18.76
CA LEU A 57 -0.54 14.20 -18.50
C LEU A 57 -0.84 15.04 -19.74
N VAL A 58 -2.08 14.99 -20.18
CA VAL A 58 -2.55 15.70 -21.36
C VAL A 58 -3.74 16.55 -20.94
N ASN A 59 -3.73 17.83 -21.33
CA ASN A 59 -4.84 18.73 -21.02
C ASN A 59 -6.07 18.42 -21.87
N GLN A 60 -7.25 18.74 -21.34
CA GLN A 60 -8.48 18.70 -22.12
C GLN A 60 -8.46 19.82 -23.16
N LEU A 61 -9.01 19.53 -24.34
CA LEU A 61 -9.27 20.55 -25.36
C LEU A 61 -10.32 21.54 -24.83
N SER A 62 -10.03 22.83 -24.97
CA SER A 62 -10.81 23.93 -24.42
C SER A 62 -11.39 24.85 -25.50
N GLY A 63 -10.97 24.67 -26.75
CA GLY A 63 -11.37 25.51 -27.87
C GLY A 63 -12.87 25.40 -28.18
N PRO A 64 -13.50 26.50 -28.65
CA PRO A 64 -14.92 26.52 -29.02
C PRO A 64 -15.26 25.69 -30.27
N GLY A 65 -14.26 25.10 -30.92
CA GLY A 65 -14.39 24.43 -32.21
C GLY A 65 -14.60 25.42 -33.35
N VAL A 66 -14.43 24.94 -34.58
CA VAL A 66 -14.71 25.72 -35.79
C VAL A 66 -16.05 25.25 -36.36
N GLY A 67 -16.89 26.19 -36.82
CA GLY A 67 -18.14 25.91 -37.53
C GLY A 67 -17.89 25.37 -38.95
N ALA A 68 -18.75 25.71 -39.93
CA ALA A 68 -18.65 25.21 -41.31
C ALA A 68 -17.37 25.63 -42.10
N GLY A 69 -16.41 26.30 -41.45
CA GLY A 69 -15.16 26.76 -42.04
C GLY A 69 -14.08 25.68 -42.10
N THR A 70 -12.89 26.06 -42.56
CA THR A 70 -11.75 25.14 -42.69
C THR A 70 -11.06 24.93 -41.34
N LEU A 71 -10.80 23.66 -41.00
CA LEU A 71 -10.15 23.24 -39.74
C LEU A 71 -8.64 23.49 -39.73
N ARG A 72 -7.97 23.27 -40.87
CA ARG A 72 -6.52 23.51 -41.02
C ARG A 72 -6.18 24.98 -40.70
N GLY A 73 -5.35 25.21 -39.68
CA GLY A 73 -4.93 26.55 -39.23
C GLY A 73 -5.73 27.13 -38.06
N ASN A 74 -6.86 26.50 -37.71
CA ASN A 74 -7.66 26.81 -36.52
C ASN A 74 -7.63 25.63 -35.53
N GLU A 75 -6.56 24.85 -35.58
CA GLU A 75 -6.34 23.66 -34.75
C GLU A 75 -5.90 24.10 -33.34
N GLU A 76 -6.36 23.40 -32.31
CA GLU A 76 -5.91 23.61 -30.94
C GLU A 76 -4.66 22.75 -30.69
N GLN A 77 -3.65 23.35 -30.05
CA GLN A 77 -2.42 22.64 -29.68
C GLN A 77 -2.66 21.79 -28.43
N LEU A 78 -2.18 20.55 -28.46
CA LEU A 78 -2.25 19.64 -27.33
C LEU A 78 -1.07 19.88 -26.39
N ASP A 79 -1.33 20.43 -25.22
CA ASP A 79 -0.33 20.54 -24.17
C ASP A 79 -0.15 19.20 -23.45
N SER A 80 1.10 18.74 -23.38
CA SER A 80 1.49 17.49 -22.73
C SER A 80 2.61 17.71 -21.72
N TYR A 81 2.46 17.16 -20.52
CA TYR A 81 3.44 17.21 -19.44
C TYR A 81 3.79 15.80 -18.98
N GLY A 82 5.04 15.57 -18.55
CA GLY A 82 5.45 14.30 -17.92
C GLY A 82 5.55 14.46 -16.41
N PHE A 83 4.91 13.56 -15.65
CA PHE A 83 5.02 13.51 -14.20
C PHE A 83 5.74 12.24 -13.74
N PRO A 84 6.96 12.35 -13.18
CA PRO A 84 7.72 11.19 -12.71
C PRO A 84 7.21 10.67 -11.35
N VAL A 85 7.17 9.34 -11.20
CA VAL A 85 6.73 8.60 -10.02
C VAL A 85 7.74 7.51 -9.72
N TRP A 86 8.27 7.48 -8.49
CA TRP A 86 9.26 6.48 -8.09
C TRP A 86 8.65 5.34 -7.28
N ALA A 87 9.18 4.13 -7.47
CA ALA A 87 8.87 3.00 -6.61
C ALA A 87 9.89 2.89 -5.46
N ASP A 88 9.40 2.60 -4.26
CA ASP A 88 10.18 2.21 -3.08
C ASP A 88 9.63 0.92 -2.44
N TRP A 89 10.44 0.27 -1.60
CA TRP A 89 10.15 -1.09 -1.11
C TRP A 89 9.78 -1.11 0.38
N ALA A 90 8.64 -1.72 0.70
CA ALA A 90 8.26 -2.06 2.07
C ALA A 90 8.55 -3.54 2.35
N ARG A 91 9.40 -3.83 3.35
CA ARG A 91 9.76 -5.20 3.75
C ARG A 91 9.69 -5.37 5.26
N THR A 92 9.15 -6.49 5.72
CA THR A 92 9.16 -6.87 7.14
C THR A 92 9.16 -8.39 7.29
N ALA A 93 9.70 -8.89 8.40
CA ALA A 93 9.79 -10.32 8.69
C ALA A 93 9.64 -10.57 10.20
N VAL A 94 9.17 -11.78 10.55
CA VAL A 94 9.10 -12.25 11.93
C VAL A 94 10.10 -13.40 12.09
N ALA A 95 11.09 -13.21 12.95
CA ALA A 95 12.06 -14.25 13.28
C ALA A 95 11.43 -15.32 14.18
N ASN A 96 11.80 -16.59 13.99
CA ASN A 96 11.28 -17.68 14.79
C ASN A 96 12.28 -18.84 14.92
N ASN A 97 12.37 -19.45 16.11
CA ASN A 97 13.26 -20.57 16.42
C ASN A 97 12.46 -21.86 16.67
N ARG A 98 13.05 -23.03 16.39
CA ARG A 98 12.41 -24.34 16.61
C ARG A 98 12.16 -24.64 18.09
N ALA A 99 13.03 -24.19 18.99
CA ALA A 99 12.86 -24.39 20.43
C ALA A 99 11.62 -23.64 20.96
N ALA A 100 11.57 -22.32 20.72
CA ALA A 100 10.44 -21.48 21.11
C ALA A 100 9.09 -21.93 20.49
N ASN A 101 9.11 -22.48 19.27
CA ASN A 101 7.90 -23.04 18.65
C ASN A 101 7.35 -24.28 19.38
N LYS A 102 8.22 -25.12 19.97
CA LYS A 102 7.79 -26.32 20.70
C LYS A 102 7.25 -25.98 22.08
N GLU A 103 7.75 -24.92 22.68
CA GLU A 103 7.29 -24.39 23.97
C GLU A 103 6.01 -23.55 23.82
N SER A 104 5.76 -23.01 22.63
CA SER A 104 4.59 -22.18 22.37
C SER A 104 3.30 -22.99 22.38
N SER A 105 2.31 -22.47 23.09
CA SER A 105 0.96 -23.04 23.15
C SER A 105 0.13 -22.78 21.88
N PHE A 106 0.62 -21.92 20.98
CA PHE A 106 -0.06 -21.55 19.73
C PHE A 106 0.87 -21.68 18.52
N ASN A 107 0.26 -21.75 17.33
CA ASN A 107 1.05 -21.83 16.10
C ASN A 107 1.58 -20.44 15.70
N VAL A 108 2.85 -20.18 16.06
CA VAL A 108 3.55 -18.92 15.78
C VAL A 108 3.58 -18.60 14.29
N ARG A 109 3.70 -19.61 13.41
CA ARG A 109 3.78 -19.40 11.96
C ARG A 109 2.46 -18.91 11.37
N SER A 110 1.34 -19.51 11.76
CA SER A 110 0.01 -19.05 11.29
C SER A 110 -0.31 -17.66 11.83
N THR A 111 0.03 -17.39 13.11
CA THR A 111 -0.16 -16.07 13.72
C THR A 111 0.70 -15.02 13.03
N ALA A 112 1.98 -15.31 12.76
CA ALA A 112 2.87 -14.39 12.05
C ALA A 112 2.33 -14.06 10.65
N ARG A 113 1.80 -15.03 9.90
CA ARG A 113 1.19 -14.78 8.59
C ARG A 113 0.03 -13.79 8.67
N GLN A 114 -0.84 -13.92 9.67
CA GLN A 114 -1.97 -13.01 9.87
C GLN A 114 -1.49 -11.59 10.21
N LEU A 115 -0.51 -11.46 11.09
CA LEU A 115 0.06 -10.17 11.49
C LEU A 115 0.79 -9.48 10.33
N LEU A 116 1.57 -10.23 9.54
CA LEU A 116 2.26 -9.73 8.34
C LEU A 116 1.27 -9.27 7.27
N SER A 117 0.18 -10.01 7.06
CA SER A 117 -0.90 -9.57 6.18
C SER A 117 -1.53 -8.26 6.67
N GLY A 118 -1.74 -8.14 7.99
CA GLY A 118 -2.22 -6.91 8.61
C GLY A 118 -1.30 -5.72 8.41
N TRP A 119 -0.01 -5.93 8.62
CA TRP A 119 1.01 -4.92 8.39
C TRP A 119 1.02 -4.45 6.93
N SER A 120 0.99 -5.37 5.96
CA SER A 120 1.02 -5.01 4.54
C SER A 120 -0.17 -4.12 4.14
N ARG A 121 -1.36 -4.39 4.70
CA ARG A 121 -2.56 -3.59 4.46
C ARG A 121 -2.49 -2.22 5.11
N ARG A 122 -1.90 -2.11 6.30
CA ARG A 122 -1.70 -0.81 6.98
C ARG A 122 -0.73 0.06 6.20
N VAL A 123 0.39 -0.51 5.74
CA VAL A 123 1.38 0.21 4.92
C VAL A 123 0.73 0.82 3.68
N VAL A 124 -0.02 0.03 2.89
CA VAL A 124 -0.69 0.56 1.69
C VAL A 124 -1.67 1.68 2.01
N ARG A 125 -2.42 1.56 3.11
CA ARG A 125 -3.35 2.60 3.54
C ARG A 125 -2.61 3.88 3.96
N ASP A 126 -1.59 3.73 4.80
CA ASP A 126 -0.84 4.87 5.36
C ASP A 126 -0.09 5.61 4.24
N ASP A 127 0.56 4.88 3.33
CA ASP A 127 1.24 5.46 2.16
C ASP A 127 0.25 6.21 1.24
N LEU A 128 -0.98 5.69 1.06
CA LEU A 128 -2.00 6.35 0.25
C LEU A 128 -2.56 7.61 0.93
N VAL A 129 -2.78 7.56 2.25
CA VAL A 129 -3.23 8.71 3.03
C VAL A 129 -2.17 9.80 3.02
N ASP A 130 -0.90 9.44 3.21
CA ASP A 130 0.22 10.37 3.13
C ASP A 130 0.27 10.98 1.72
N ALA A 131 0.14 10.17 0.66
CA ALA A 131 0.11 10.68 -0.72
C ALA A 131 -1.00 11.71 -0.97
N LEU A 132 -2.19 11.51 -0.38
CA LEU A 132 -3.30 12.47 -0.47
C LEU A 132 -3.08 13.75 0.36
N LEU A 133 -2.23 13.70 1.37
CA LEU A 133 -1.83 14.86 2.18
C LEU A 133 -0.65 15.62 1.54
N SER A 134 0.11 15.00 0.63
CA SER A 134 1.18 15.69 -0.10
C SER A 134 0.70 16.56 -1.24
N ILE A 135 1.52 17.58 -1.50
CA ILE A 135 1.65 18.15 -2.83
C ILE A 135 2.75 17.37 -3.55
N PRO A 136 2.42 16.58 -4.59
CA PRO A 136 3.41 15.75 -5.28
C PRO A 136 4.39 16.65 -6.05
N THR A 137 5.69 16.34 -5.97
CA THR A 137 6.73 17.05 -6.71
C THR A 137 7.37 16.15 -7.76
N SER A 138 7.86 16.74 -8.85
CA SER A 138 8.63 16.02 -9.88
C SER A 138 10.10 15.81 -9.50
N ALA A 139 10.47 16.03 -8.24
CA ALA A 139 11.82 15.83 -7.73
C ALA A 139 11.99 14.43 -7.14
N VAL A 140 13.12 13.80 -7.41
CA VAL A 140 13.46 12.50 -6.81
C VAL A 140 13.46 12.65 -5.29
N GLN A 141 12.76 11.74 -4.62
CA GLN A 141 12.66 11.69 -3.17
C GLN A 141 14.03 11.56 -2.49
N ALA A 142 14.30 12.42 -1.50
CA ALA A 142 15.56 12.43 -0.76
C ALA A 142 15.74 11.14 0.06
N GLY A 143 16.90 10.48 0.00
CA GLY A 143 17.16 9.27 0.80
C GLY A 143 16.35 8.03 0.38
N ARG A 144 15.86 7.99 -0.87
CA ARG A 144 15.23 6.81 -1.49
C ARG A 144 16.05 5.54 -1.23
N LEU A 145 15.39 4.45 -0.82
CA LEU A 145 15.98 3.16 -0.40
C LEU A 145 16.84 3.18 0.87
N GLY A 146 17.19 4.35 1.41
CA GLY A 146 18.05 4.50 2.58
C GLY A 146 17.31 4.75 3.90
N SER A 147 16.13 5.37 3.85
CA SER A 147 15.33 5.71 5.04
C SER A 147 14.03 4.90 5.10
N PRO A 148 13.77 4.14 6.18
CA PRO A 148 12.53 3.39 6.34
C PRO A 148 11.30 4.31 6.32
N GLY A 149 10.32 3.99 5.46
CA GLY A 149 9.04 4.69 5.44
C GLY A 149 9.02 5.96 4.59
N ASN A 150 10.08 6.25 3.85
CA ASN A 150 10.06 7.28 2.82
C ASN A 150 9.63 6.64 1.48
N ARG A 151 8.33 6.38 1.32
CA ARG A 151 7.79 5.65 0.15
C ARG A 151 6.87 6.49 -0.73
N VAL A 152 6.58 7.71 -0.30
CA VAL A 152 5.64 8.61 -0.96
C VAL A 152 6.43 9.78 -1.52
N ASN A 153 6.22 10.02 -2.81
CA ASN A 153 6.92 11.06 -3.54
C ASN A 153 6.69 12.44 -2.90
N GLY A 154 7.76 13.04 -2.36
CA GLY A 154 7.72 14.38 -1.74
C GLY A 154 7.30 14.43 -0.27
N ILE A 155 7.15 13.28 0.42
CA ILE A 155 6.89 13.26 1.88
C ILE A 155 8.03 12.55 2.61
N LYS A 156 8.74 13.36 3.40
CA LYS A 156 9.95 13.12 4.22
C LYS A 156 11.29 13.30 3.52
#